data_AF-T1BKV8-F1
#
_entry.id   AF-T1BKV8-F1
#
_cell.length_a   1.000
_cell.length_b   1.000
_cell.length_c   1.000
_cell.angle_alpha   90.00
_cell.angle_beta   90.00
_cell.angle_gamma   90.00
#
_symmetry.space_group_name_H-M   'P 1'
#
loop_
_entity.id
_entity.type
_entity.pdbx_description
1 polymer ?
#
loop_
_entity_poly.entity_id
_entity_poly.type
_entity_poly.pdbx_seq_one_letter_code
_entity_poly.pdbx_strand_id
1 'polypeptide(L)'
;MRQKHSIEAVVDRFRPRPELKQRLAESFETALRLGEGLALVIDMDAGQESPSAAGGSALPTIAGRAGALDARAAPQVFSSRYSCPVCDYSLPELEPRLFSFNSPLGACPRCDGLGTTEFFDPARIVLHGELSLAGGAVRGWDRRNP
;
A
#
# COMPACT_ATOMS: atom_id res chain seq x y z
N MET A 1 17.92 20.54 10.55
CA MET A 1 18.05 19.29 9.77
C MET A 1 17.32 18.20 10.55
N ARG A 2 16.30 17.54 9.97
CA ARG A 2 15.45 16.57 10.68
C ARG A 2 15.91 15.16 10.27
N GLN A 3 16.48 14.39 11.19
CA GLN A 3 16.89 13.01 10.92
C GLN A 3 15.70 12.07 11.11
N LYS A 4 15.63 11.02 10.30
CA LYS A 4 14.66 9.93 10.47
C LYS A 4 15.23 8.94 11.48
N HIS A 5 14.44 8.59 12.49
CA HIS A 5 14.78 7.58 13.49
C HIS A 5 13.79 6.42 13.36
N SER A 6 14.30 5.19 13.42
CA SER A 6 13.50 3.99 13.67
C SER A 6 13.67 3.63 15.14
N ILE A 7 12.57 3.44 15.86
CA ILE A 7 12.58 3.08 17.28
C ILE A 7 11.73 1.83 17.43
N GLU A 8 12.35 0.77 17.94
CA GLU A 8 11.71 -0.52 18.18
C GLU A 8 11.75 -0.81 19.68
N ALA A 9 10.58 -1.04 20.27
CA ALA A 9 10.47 -1.35 21.70
C ALA A 9 10.43 -2.87 21.89
N VAL A 10 11.33 -3.40 22.72
CA VAL A 10 11.31 -4.82 23.09
C VAL A 10 10.22 -5.03 24.15
N VAL A 11 9.19 -5.80 23.80
CA VAL A 11 8.05 -6.04 24.69
C VAL A 11 8.26 -7.26 25.59
N ASP A 12 8.64 -8.41 25.02
CA ASP A 12 8.90 -9.63 25.78
C ASP A 12 10.02 -10.47 25.13
N ARG A 13 10.60 -11.38 25.92
CA ARG A 13 11.55 -12.41 25.50
C ARG A 13 11.12 -13.75 26.09
N PHE A 14 10.92 -14.75 25.23
CA PHE A 14 10.45 -16.06 25.67
C PHE A 14 11.07 -17.19 24.85
N ARG A 15 11.06 -18.40 25.42
CA ARG A 15 11.28 -19.66 24.72
C ARG A 15 9.89 -20.26 24.45
N PRO A 16 9.49 -20.55 23.21
CA PRO A 16 8.17 -21.10 22.91
C PRO A 16 7.93 -22.40 23.69
N ARG A 17 6.88 -22.42 24.51
CA ARG A 17 6.42 -23.59 25.28
C ARG A 17 4.88 -23.57 25.37
N PRO A 18 4.20 -24.73 25.41
CA PRO A 18 2.74 -24.78 25.39
C PRO A 18 2.07 -24.13 26.61
N GLU A 19 2.77 -24.04 27.74
CA GLU A 19 2.28 -23.41 28.98
C GLU A 19 2.29 -21.88 28.90
N LEU A 20 3.05 -21.30 27.97
CA LEU A 20 3.22 -19.85 27.81
C LEU A 20 2.14 -19.19 26.92
N LYS A 21 1.12 -19.93 26.47
CA LYS A 21 0.10 -19.43 25.53
C LYS A 21 -0.55 -18.12 25.98
N GLN A 22 -0.94 -18.02 27.25
CA GLN A 22 -1.60 -16.83 27.77
C GLN A 22 -0.66 -15.61 27.76
N ARG A 23 0.55 -15.77 28.32
CA ARG A 23 1.56 -14.70 28.34
C ARG A 23 1.96 -14.25 26.93
N LEU A 24 2.06 -15.20 25.99
CA LEU A 24 2.37 -14.92 24.60
C LEU A 24 1.28 -14.04 23.97
N ALA A 25 0.01 -14.37 24.19
CA ALA A 25 -1.11 -13.58 23.69
C ALA A 25 -1.11 -12.15 24.27
N GLU A 26 -0.94 -12.01 25.58
CA GLU A 26 -0.89 -10.70 26.28
C GLU A 26 0.29 -9.85 25.78
N SER A 27 1.45 -10.47 25.56
CA SER A 27 2.64 -9.79 25.03
C SER A 27 2.44 -9.34 23.59
N PHE A 28 1.83 -10.18 22.75
CA PHE A 28 1.50 -9.85 21.37
C PHE A 28 0.50 -8.69 21.28
N GLU A 29 -0.54 -8.71 22.11
CA GLU A 29 -1.52 -7.62 22.16
C GLU A 29 -0.86 -6.31 22.58
N THR A 30 0.03 -6.36 23.57
CA THR A 30 0.80 -5.20 24.02
C THR A 30 1.70 -4.66 22.91
N ALA A 31 2.39 -5.54 22.18
CA ALA A 31 3.24 -5.16 21.05
C ALA A 31 2.44 -4.51 19.92
N LEU A 32 1.33 -5.11 19.51
CA LEU A 32 0.45 -4.54 18.49
C LEU A 32 -0.12 -3.19 18.93
N ARG A 33 -0.47 -3.02 20.20
CA ARG A 33 -0.98 -1.75 20.72
C ARG A 33 0.08 -0.65 20.73
N LEU A 34 1.32 -0.97 21.12
CA LEU A 34 2.44 -0.03 21.13
C LEU A 34 2.94 0.30 19.71
N GLY A 35 2.93 -0.67 18.80
CA GLY A 35 3.38 -0.54 17.41
C GLY A 35 2.29 -0.11 16.43
N GLU A 36 1.20 0.50 16.91
CA GLU A 36 0.07 0.98 16.09
C GLU A 36 -0.52 -0.07 15.12
N GLY A 37 -0.48 -1.33 15.53
CA GLY A 37 -0.96 -2.49 14.79
C GLY A 37 0.14 -3.33 14.14
N LEU A 38 1.42 -3.01 14.36
CA LEU A 38 2.57 -3.80 13.90
C LEU A 38 3.28 -4.50 15.06
N ALA A 39 3.72 -5.73 14.83
CA ALA A 39 4.56 -6.48 15.76
C ALA A 39 5.68 -7.22 15.00
N LEU A 40 6.87 -7.22 15.59
CA LEU A 40 8.06 -7.88 15.06
C LEU A 40 8.46 -9.05 15.96
N VAL A 41 8.63 -10.23 15.39
CA VAL A 41 9.19 -11.41 16.08
C VAL A 41 10.56 -11.71 15.52
N ILE A 42 11.56 -11.68 16.38
CA ILE A 42 12.95 -11.94 16.05
C ILE A 42 13.35 -13.26 16.70
N ASP A 43 13.89 -14.17 15.89
CA ASP A 43 14.51 -15.39 16.41
C ASP A 43 15.92 -15.05 16.95
N MET A 44 16.08 -15.21 18.26
CA MET A 44 17.34 -14.93 18.96
C MET A 44 18.38 -16.06 18.79
N ASP A 45 17.96 -17.27 18.44
CA ASP A 45 18.86 -18.42 18.25
C ASP A 45 19.45 -18.47 16.83
N ALA A 46 18.88 -17.69 15.90
CA ALA A 46 19.35 -17.62 14.52
C ALA A 46 20.71 -16.91 14.33
N GLY A 47 21.38 -16.52 15.42
CA GLY A 47 22.59 -15.69 15.46
C GLY A 47 23.88 -16.35 15.97
N GLN A 48 24.02 -17.68 15.98
CA GLN A 48 25.31 -18.34 16.25
C GLN A 48 26.05 -18.75 14.95
N GLU A 49 26.09 -17.88 13.94
CA GLU A 49 27.14 -17.90 12.92
C GLU A 49 27.21 -16.51 12.30
N SER A 50 28.25 -15.75 12.66
CA SER A 50 28.54 -14.46 12.04
C SER A 50 29.07 -14.68 10.63
N PRO A 51 28.53 -14.04 9.57
CA PRO A 51 29.38 -13.60 8.50
C PRO A 51 30.00 -12.28 8.95
N SER A 52 31.27 -12.36 9.31
CA SER A 52 32.12 -11.20 9.53
C SER A 52 32.01 -10.19 8.38
N ALA A 53 31.94 -8.92 8.76
CA ALA A 53 32.36 -7.76 7.98
C ALA A 53 31.59 -7.45 6.68
N ALA A 54 30.62 -6.53 6.78
CA ALA A 54 30.62 -5.30 5.98
C ALA A 54 29.59 -4.32 6.56
N GLY A 55 30.05 -3.14 6.97
CA GLY A 55 29.16 -2.06 7.35
C GLY A 55 28.31 -1.61 6.17
N GLY A 56 27.01 -1.47 6.38
CA GLY A 56 26.10 -0.95 5.37
C GLY A 56 24.66 -1.16 5.79
N SER A 57 24.00 -0.06 6.18
CA SER A 57 22.55 0.06 6.37
C SER A 57 21.79 -0.55 5.18
N ALA A 58 21.29 -1.76 5.34
CA ALA A 58 20.33 -2.35 4.41
C ALA A 58 19.13 -2.82 5.22
N LEU A 59 18.07 -2.00 5.24
CA LEU A 59 16.75 -2.57 5.47
C LEU A 59 16.56 -3.66 4.40
N PRO A 60 16.12 -4.87 4.77
CA PRO A 60 15.77 -5.87 3.78
C PRO A 60 14.61 -5.30 2.97
N THR A 61 14.89 -4.93 1.71
CA THR A 61 13.83 -4.62 0.76
C THR A 61 13.15 -5.95 0.46
N ILE A 62 11.99 -6.13 1.06
CA ILE A 62 11.02 -7.21 0.79
C ILE A 62 10.41 -6.99 -0.61
N ALA A 63 11.27 -7.01 -1.62
CA ALA A 63 10.87 -7.21 -3.00
C ALA A 63 10.48 -8.68 -3.15
N GLY A 64 9.24 -8.88 -3.60
CA GLY A 64 8.53 -10.15 -3.53
C GLY A 64 9.32 -11.36 -4.03
N ARG A 65 9.22 -12.44 -3.27
CA ARG A 65 9.27 -13.81 -3.77
C ARG A 65 8.59 -14.72 -2.74
N ALA A 66 7.40 -15.20 -3.12
CA ALA A 66 6.96 -16.51 -2.69
C ALA A 66 7.96 -17.52 -3.25
N GLY A 67 8.74 -18.16 -2.37
CA GLY A 67 9.76 -19.12 -2.75
C GLY A 67 10.76 -19.27 -1.61
N ALA A 68 10.71 -20.43 -0.95
CA ALA A 68 11.62 -20.84 0.11
C ALA A 68 13.11 -20.66 -0.28
N LEU A 69 13.99 -20.64 0.75
CA LEU A 69 15.46 -20.48 0.77
C LEU A 69 15.87 -19.02 1.09
N ASP A 70 16.22 -18.58 2.30
CA ASP A 70 16.83 -19.22 3.49
C ASP A 70 16.22 -18.65 4.79
N ALA A 71 15.56 -19.51 5.57
CA ALA A 71 14.74 -19.13 6.73
C ALA A 71 15.52 -19.12 8.06
N ARG A 72 16.67 -18.46 8.11
CA ARG A 72 17.39 -18.25 9.38
C ARG A 72 17.78 -16.77 9.51
N ALA A 73 17.17 -16.12 10.49
CA ALA A 73 17.40 -14.74 10.97
C ALA A 73 16.65 -13.57 10.31
N ALA A 74 15.65 -13.79 9.45
CA ALA A 74 14.77 -12.69 9.03
C ALA A 74 13.65 -12.43 10.08
N PRO A 75 13.41 -11.18 10.49
CA PRO A 75 12.32 -10.86 11.41
C PRO A 75 10.96 -11.18 10.78
N GLN A 76 10.09 -11.85 11.54
CA GLN A 76 8.70 -12.11 11.14
C GLN A 76 7.84 -10.91 11.53
N VAL A 77 7.17 -10.31 10.54
CA VAL A 77 6.30 -9.13 10.74
C VAL A 77 4.85 -9.58 10.81
N PHE A 78 4.13 -9.10 11.82
CA PHE A 78 2.69 -9.29 11.99
C PHE A 78 1.97 -7.94 11.96
N SER A 79 0.77 -7.93 11.40
CA SER A 79 -0.12 -6.76 11.42
C SER A 79 -1.52 -7.15 11.91
N SER A 80 -2.13 -6.32 12.75
CA SER A 80 -3.54 -6.46 13.16
C SER A 80 -4.52 -5.70 12.25
N ARG A 81 -4.00 -4.96 11.26
CA ARG A 81 -4.78 -4.26 10.24
C ARG A 81 -4.51 -4.90 8.88
N TYR A 82 -5.37 -4.63 7.90
CA TYR A 82 -5.10 -4.97 6.50
C TYR A 82 -4.04 -4.00 5.90
N SER A 83 -2.89 -3.86 6.55
CA SER A 83 -1.80 -2.98 6.15
C SER A 83 -0.63 -3.75 5.53
N CYS A 84 -0.08 -3.19 4.46
CA CYS A 84 1.13 -3.67 3.84
C CYS A 84 2.34 -3.26 4.69
N PRO A 85 3.16 -4.22 5.18
CA PRO A 85 4.33 -3.92 6.01
C PRO A 85 5.49 -3.25 5.24
N VAL A 86 5.36 -3.09 3.92
CA VAL A 86 6.42 -2.54 3.04
C VAL A 86 6.20 -1.07 2.71
N CYS A 87 4.96 -0.72 2.38
CA CYS A 87 4.64 0.58 1.78
C CYS A 87 3.58 1.37 2.57
N ASP A 88 3.24 0.90 3.77
CA ASP A 88 2.27 1.54 4.69
C ASP A 88 0.86 1.72 4.10
N TYR A 89 0.57 1.02 3.00
CA TYR A 89 -0.76 1.01 2.41
C TYR A 89 -1.69 0.17 3.29
N SER A 90 -2.74 0.79 3.83
CA SER A 90 -3.77 0.10 4.60
C SER A 90 -5.06 0.02 3.79
N LEU A 91 -5.62 -1.19 3.73
CA LEU A 91 -6.98 -1.40 3.25
C LEU A 91 -7.97 -1.21 4.40
N PRO A 92 -9.16 -0.66 4.10
CA PRO A 92 -10.29 -0.70 5.02
C PRO A 92 -10.76 -2.15 5.22
N GLU A 93 -11.65 -2.35 6.20
CA GLU A 93 -12.27 -3.66 6.42
C GLU A 93 -13.01 -4.13 5.16
N LEU A 94 -12.80 -5.38 4.78
CA LEU A 94 -13.29 -5.93 3.53
C LEU A 94 -14.80 -6.20 3.60
N GLU A 95 -15.58 -5.21 3.20
CA GLU A 95 -17.03 -5.34 3.04
C GLU A 95 -17.42 -5.61 1.58
N PRO A 96 -18.50 -6.37 1.31
CA PRO A 96 -18.99 -6.60 -0.05
C PRO A 96 -19.26 -5.32 -0.86
N ARG A 97 -19.60 -4.21 -0.17
CA ARG A 97 -19.91 -2.91 -0.81
C ARG A 97 -18.68 -2.25 -1.45
N LEU A 98 -17.47 -2.55 -0.96
CA LEU A 98 -16.22 -2.10 -1.58
C LEU A 98 -16.02 -2.67 -2.99
N PHE A 99 -16.69 -3.78 -3.30
CA PHE A 99 -16.65 -4.42 -4.62
C PHE A 99 -17.85 -4.07 -5.49
N SER A 100 -18.76 -3.21 -5.01
CA SER A 100 -19.94 -2.79 -5.75
C SER A 100 -19.68 -1.46 -6.46
N PHE A 101 -19.66 -1.49 -7.79
CA PHE A 101 -19.59 -0.28 -8.61
C PHE A 101 -20.84 0.62 -8.48
N ASN A 102 -21.94 0.07 -7.93
CA ASN A 102 -23.16 0.83 -7.63
C ASN A 102 -23.12 1.49 -6.24
N SER A 103 -22.03 1.35 -5.49
CA SER A 103 -21.85 1.97 -4.18
C SER A 103 -20.75 3.04 -4.26
N PRO A 104 -20.93 4.22 -3.66
CA PRO A 104 -19.88 5.25 -3.66
C PRO A 104 -18.58 4.81 -2.99
N LEU A 105 -18.63 3.80 -2.10
CA LEU A 105 -17.45 3.23 -1.45
C LEU A 105 -16.63 2.30 -2.37
N GLY A 106 -17.27 1.65 -3.35
CA GLY A 106 -16.62 0.75 -4.31
C GLY A 106 -16.45 1.34 -5.72
N ALA A 107 -17.18 2.41 -6.02
CA ALA A 107 -17.15 3.08 -7.31
C ALA A 107 -15.81 3.81 -7.53
N CYS A 108 -15.29 3.74 -8.76
CA CYS A 108 -14.13 4.51 -9.14
C CYS A 108 -14.47 6.01 -9.14
N PRO A 109 -13.72 6.89 -8.43
CA PRO A 109 -14.05 8.31 -8.31
C PRO A 109 -13.94 9.09 -9.63
N ARG A 110 -13.32 8.51 -10.66
CA ARG A 110 -13.13 9.14 -11.97
C ARG A 110 -14.32 8.94 -12.90
N CYS A 111 -14.99 7.80 -12.83
CA CYS A 111 -16.09 7.43 -13.72
C CYS A 111 -17.39 7.08 -12.97
N ASP A 112 -17.41 7.29 -11.65
CA ASP A 112 -18.55 6.99 -10.77
C ASP A 112 -19.08 5.56 -10.92
N GLY A 113 -18.16 4.61 -11.11
CA GLY A 113 -18.50 3.19 -11.28
C GLY A 113 -19.02 2.80 -12.67
N LEU A 114 -19.15 3.73 -13.62
CA LEU A 114 -19.62 3.45 -14.98
C LEU A 114 -18.60 2.69 -15.84
N GLY A 115 -17.32 2.81 -15.52
CA GLY A 115 -16.22 2.19 -16.28
C GLY A 115 -15.85 2.93 -17.57
N THR A 116 -16.59 3.98 -17.93
CA THR A 116 -16.32 4.84 -19.09
C THR A 116 -16.43 6.31 -18.70
N THR A 117 -15.77 7.19 -19.47
CA THR A 117 -15.89 8.64 -19.30
C THR A 117 -16.18 9.27 -20.65
N GLU A 118 -17.19 10.12 -20.72
CA GLU A 118 -17.46 10.89 -21.93
C GLU A 118 -16.45 12.02 -22.06
N PHE A 119 -15.91 12.19 -23.27
CA PHE A 119 -15.01 13.28 -23.59
C PHE A 119 -15.31 13.78 -25.00
N PHE A 120 -14.97 15.04 -25.20
CA PHE A 120 -15.09 15.70 -26.48
C PHE A 120 -13.92 15.31 -27.39
N ASP A 121 -14.23 14.60 -28.47
CA ASP A 121 -13.27 14.25 -29.50
C ASP A 121 -12.97 15.48 -30.39
N PRO A 122 -11.73 16.01 -30.38
CA PRO A 122 -11.40 17.22 -31.14
C PRO A 122 -11.66 17.08 -32.64
N ALA A 123 -11.49 15.89 -33.21
CA ALA A 123 -11.72 15.64 -34.63
C ALA A 123 -13.22 15.69 -34.99
N ARG A 124 -14.12 15.48 -34.03
CA ARG A 124 -15.56 15.62 -34.22
C ARG A 124 -16.06 17.05 -33.98
N ILE A 125 -15.29 17.86 -33.27
CA ILE A 125 -15.63 19.27 -33.00
C ILE A 125 -15.12 20.17 -34.11
N VAL A 126 -13.87 19.96 -34.55
CA VAL A 126 -13.23 20.73 -35.61
C VAL A 126 -13.47 20.04 -36.94
N LEU A 127 -14.59 20.38 -37.58
CA LEU A 127 -15.00 19.79 -38.86
C LEU A 127 -14.06 20.21 -40.00
N HIS A 128 -13.55 21.45 -39.94
CA HIS A 128 -12.73 22.07 -40.98
C HIS A 128 -11.49 22.71 -40.36
N GLY A 129 -10.48 21.89 -40.06
CA GLY A 129 -9.25 22.33 -39.39
C GLY A 129 -8.37 23.28 -40.22
N GLU A 130 -8.63 23.34 -41.53
CA GLU A 130 -7.99 24.24 -42.49
C GLU A 130 -8.55 25.67 -42.46
N LEU A 131 -9.74 25.87 -41.88
CA LEU A 131 -10.38 27.18 -41.78
C LEU A 131 -9.97 27.89 -40.48
N SER A 132 -10.06 29.21 -40.46
CA SER A 132 -9.92 29.97 -39.21
C SER A 132 -11.18 29.78 -38.34
N LEU A 133 -11.08 30.09 -37.05
CA LEU A 133 -12.23 30.02 -36.12
C LEU A 133 -13.42 30.85 -36.64
N ALA A 134 -13.17 32.10 -37.05
CA ALA A 134 -14.20 32.97 -37.62
C ALA A 134 -14.70 32.52 -39.01
N GLY A 135 -13.92 31.67 -39.70
CA GLY A 135 -14.26 31.05 -40.97
C GLY A 135 -15.09 29.77 -40.84
N GLY A 136 -15.44 29.34 -39.62
CA GLY A 136 -16.30 28.18 -39.38
C GLY A 136 -15.57 26.86 -39.15
N ALA A 137 -14.31 26.90 -38.68
CA ALA A 137 -13.57 25.69 -38.29
C ALA A 137 -14.33 24.80 -37.29
N VAL A 138 -15.08 25.45 -36.39
CA VAL A 138 -16.02 24.82 -35.45
C VAL A 138 -17.43 25.28 -35.81
N ARG A 139 -18.37 24.32 -35.87
CA ARG A 139 -19.76 24.61 -36.21
C ARG A 139 -20.39 25.56 -35.18
N GLY A 140 -20.98 26.66 -35.66
CA GLY A 140 -21.63 27.67 -34.82
C GLY A 140 -20.72 28.77 -34.29
N TRP A 141 -19.45 28.80 -34.71
CA TRP A 141 -18.49 29.85 -34.33
C TRP A 141 -18.14 30.79 -35.52
N ASP A 142 -18.88 30.73 -36.64
CA ASP A 142 -18.73 31.66 -37.78
C ASP A 142 -19.34 33.02 -37.43
N ARG A 143 -18.68 34.09 -37.86
CA ARG A 143 -19.12 35.49 -37.72
C ARG A 143 -20.50 35.78 -38.32
N ARG A 144 -20.99 34.95 -39.24
CA ARG A 144 -22.28 35.09 -39.92
C ARG A 144 -23.45 34.42 -39.19
N ASN A 145 -23.19 33.56 -38.22
CA ASN A 145 -24.21 32.90 -37.42
C ASN A 145 -23.67 32.64 -36.00
N PRO A 146 -23.70 33.67 -35.12
CA PRO A 146 -23.18 33.58 -33.77
C PRO A 146 -23.99 32.63 -32.87
#